data_AF-A0A919UAG7-F1
#
_entry.id   AF-A0A919UAG7-F1
#
_cell.length_a   1.000
_cell.length_b   1.000
_cell.length_c   1.000
_cell.angle_alpha   90.00
_cell.angle_beta   90.00
_cell.angle_gamma   90.00
#
_symmetry.space_group_name_H-M   'P 1'
#
loop_
_entity.id
_entity.type
_entity.pdbx_description
1 polymer ?
#
loop_
_entity_poly.entity_id
_entity_poly.type
_entity_poly.pdbx_seq_one_letter_code
_entity_poly.pdbx_strand_id
1 'polypeptide(L)'
;MTEHFLRFEHEVRDGLHTYTARAGRTMVEHEWPGLQYLAPYPDDDPELNPAERFGISNFVSERLAVWRAVAWAVTEGLHRCASPHWVRNSAASVLGVERSAVRLVRWEYDADADGGPGFVAAASGVQISPPPDQWELDHRDFAGLFPLASFADLTLLDSVVQHEIRAQVTVFGLHRGRFEEVAAALDDQDRPPPAALLRPGEMMVSLATVRDEWFTDWDNILTVMTPTATSTVDRVAAHYATAYRRYLDAMPALRTMADFNPAAERLLALP
;
A
#
# COMPACT_ATOMS: atom_id res chain seq x y z
N MET A 1 -9.22 -23.16 8.92
CA MET A 1 -8.74 -22.27 7.85
C MET A 1 -7.67 -21.39 8.46
N THR A 2 -6.50 -21.35 7.84
CA THR A 2 -5.30 -20.67 8.35
C THR A 2 -5.12 -19.36 7.60
N GLU A 3 -5.06 -18.23 8.31
CA GLU A 3 -4.82 -16.89 7.75
C GLU A 3 -3.36 -16.73 7.32
N HIS A 4 -2.89 -17.59 6.41
CA HIS A 4 -1.52 -17.63 5.93
C HIS A 4 -1.04 -16.28 5.38
N PHE A 5 -1.95 -15.44 4.86
CA PHE A 5 -1.66 -14.10 4.34
C PHE A 5 -1.30 -13.05 5.41
N LEU A 6 -1.45 -13.36 6.70
CA LEU A 6 -1.03 -12.52 7.83
C LEU A 6 0.09 -13.17 8.65
N ARG A 7 0.66 -14.27 8.15
CA ARG A 7 1.81 -14.92 8.78
C ARG A 7 3.09 -14.25 8.28
N PHE A 8 3.72 -13.49 9.16
CA PHE A 8 5.00 -12.85 8.86
C PHE A 8 6.16 -13.79 9.14
N GLU A 9 7.07 -13.87 8.18
CA GLU A 9 8.41 -14.42 8.36
C GLU A 9 9.34 -13.29 8.76
N HIS A 10 10.18 -13.53 9.78
CA HIS A 10 11.11 -12.52 10.30
C HIS A 10 12.55 -12.90 9.95
N GLU A 11 13.27 -11.94 9.39
CA GLU A 11 14.72 -12.01 9.16
C GLU A 11 15.41 -10.67 9.46
N VAL A 12 16.74 -10.67 9.43
CA VAL A 12 17.54 -9.43 9.45
C VAL A 12 18.23 -9.30 8.10
N ARG A 13 17.89 -8.24 7.36
CA ARG A 13 18.42 -7.95 6.01
C ARG A 13 18.91 -6.52 5.95
N ASP A 14 20.11 -6.31 5.41
CA ASP A 14 20.70 -4.97 5.23
C ASP A 14 20.73 -4.09 6.48
N GLY A 15 20.85 -4.71 7.67
CA GLY A 15 20.82 -4.00 8.96
C GLY A 15 19.44 -3.64 9.48
N LEU A 16 18.35 -4.13 8.86
CA LEU A 16 16.97 -3.94 9.29
C LEU A 16 16.32 -5.27 9.66
N HIS A 17 15.46 -5.25 10.69
CA HIS A 17 14.52 -6.33 10.95
C HIS A 17 13.39 -6.25 9.92
N THR A 18 13.26 -7.31 9.14
CA THR A 18 12.32 -7.40 8.01
C THR A 18 11.30 -8.49 8.30
N TYR A 19 10.02 -8.11 8.25
CA TYR A 19 8.88 -8.97 8.46
C TYR A 19 8.12 -9.06 7.14
N THR A 20 8.02 -10.24 6.54
CA THR A 20 7.37 -10.41 5.24
C THR A 20 6.22 -11.40 5.33
N ALA A 21 5.04 -10.99 4.85
CA ALA A 21 3.90 -11.87 4.59
C ALA A 21 3.69 -11.96 3.07
N ARG A 22 3.41 -13.16 2.57
CA ARG A 22 3.14 -13.41 1.15
C ARG A 22 1.77 -14.04 0.98
N ALA A 23 1.09 -13.67 -0.10
CA ALA A 23 -0.23 -14.19 -0.41
C ALA A 23 -0.45 -14.30 -1.93
N GLY A 24 -0.29 -15.51 -2.44
CA GLY A 24 -0.57 -15.83 -3.85
C GLY A 24 -2.07 -15.86 -4.16
N ARG A 25 -2.38 -16.09 -5.44
CA ARG A 25 -3.75 -16.17 -5.96
C ARG A 25 -4.59 -17.27 -5.29
N THR A 26 -4.02 -18.45 -5.07
CA THR A 26 -4.74 -19.62 -4.50
C THR A 26 -5.00 -19.53 -3.00
N MET A 27 -4.40 -18.55 -2.32
CA MET A 27 -4.63 -18.29 -0.89
C MET A 27 -5.89 -17.44 -0.63
N VAL A 28 -6.65 -17.10 -1.69
CA VAL A 28 -7.94 -16.41 -1.60
C VAL A 28 -9.05 -17.45 -1.76
N GLU A 29 -9.62 -17.91 -0.65
CA GLU A 29 -10.72 -18.87 -0.72
C GLU A 29 -12.10 -18.18 -0.68
N HIS A 30 -12.19 -16.96 -0.12
CA HIS A 30 -13.47 -16.33 0.20
C HIS A 30 -13.45 -14.80 0.07
N GLU A 31 -14.22 -14.29 -0.90
CA GLU A 31 -14.57 -12.87 -1.08
C GLU A 31 -16.09 -12.74 -0.98
N TRP A 32 -16.61 -11.58 -0.57
CA TRP A 32 -18.05 -11.40 -0.56
C TRP A 32 -18.60 -11.38 -2.00
N PRO A 33 -19.51 -12.30 -2.37
CA PRO A 33 -19.99 -12.42 -3.74
C PRO A 33 -20.75 -11.18 -4.21
N GLY A 34 -21.26 -10.34 -3.30
CA GLY A 34 -21.94 -9.09 -3.63
C GLY A 34 -21.10 -8.14 -4.49
N LEU A 35 -19.76 -8.22 -4.44
CA LEU A 35 -18.87 -7.43 -5.28
C LEU A 35 -18.95 -7.77 -6.78
N GLN A 36 -19.38 -8.99 -7.14
CA GLN A 36 -19.47 -9.45 -8.53
C GLN A 36 -20.89 -9.38 -9.10
N TYR A 37 -21.92 -9.44 -8.24
CA TYR A 37 -23.30 -9.71 -8.65
C TYR A 37 -24.29 -8.57 -8.40
N LEU A 38 -23.89 -7.47 -7.74
CA LEU A 38 -24.78 -6.33 -7.51
C LEU A 38 -24.65 -5.30 -8.65
N ALA A 39 -25.81 -4.75 -9.03
CA ALA A 39 -26.03 -3.69 -10.02
C ALA A 39 -25.01 -2.53 -9.93
N PRO A 40 -24.83 -1.72 -11.01
CA PRO A 40 -23.86 -0.62 -11.01
C PRO A 40 -23.95 0.20 -9.73
N TYR A 41 -22.79 0.51 -9.16
CA TYR A 41 -22.68 1.32 -7.95
C TYR A 41 -23.52 2.59 -8.12
N PRO A 42 -24.30 3.00 -7.10
CA PRO A 42 -25.08 4.23 -7.21
C PRO A 42 -24.14 5.42 -7.43
N ASP A 43 -24.20 6.06 -8.60
CA ASP A 43 -23.40 7.25 -8.92
C ASP A 43 -23.73 8.44 -8.00
N ASP A 44 -24.89 8.39 -7.34
CA ASP A 44 -25.41 9.43 -6.45
C ASP A 44 -24.96 9.30 -5.00
N ASP A 45 -24.33 8.19 -4.59
CA ASP A 45 -23.80 8.00 -3.23
C ASP A 45 -22.45 7.26 -3.19
N PRO A 46 -21.33 8.01 -3.34
CA PRO A 46 -19.95 7.55 -3.15
C PRO A 46 -19.70 6.74 -1.88
N GLU A 47 -20.37 7.07 -0.77
CA GLU A 47 -20.15 6.42 0.53
C GLU A 47 -20.75 5.01 0.60
N LEU A 48 -21.67 4.68 -0.32
CA LEU A 48 -22.18 3.33 -0.48
C LEU A 48 -21.27 2.44 -1.34
N ASN A 49 -20.34 3.02 -2.11
CA ASN A 49 -19.44 2.29 -2.98
C ASN A 49 -18.20 1.77 -2.20
N PRO A 50 -18.05 0.45 -2.00
CA PRO A 50 -16.90 -0.11 -1.28
C PRO A 50 -15.55 0.17 -1.96
N ALA A 51 -15.54 0.37 -3.27
CA ALA A 51 -14.34 0.68 -4.02
C ALA A 51 -13.83 2.08 -3.68
N GLU A 52 -14.73 3.05 -3.58
CA GLU A 52 -14.37 4.42 -3.20
C GLU A 52 -14.03 4.53 -1.71
N ARG A 53 -14.83 3.87 -0.86
CA ARG A 53 -14.70 4.01 0.59
C ARG A 53 -13.56 3.20 1.21
N PHE A 54 -13.34 1.98 0.72
CA PHE A 54 -12.38 1.05 1.30
C PHE A 54 -11.32 0.57 0.30
N GLY A 55 -11.43 0.95 -0.98
CA GLY A 55 -10.60 0.38 -2.04
C GLY A 55 -10.89 -1.10 -2.27
N ILE A 56 -12.11 -1.58 -1.97
CA ILE A 56 -12.52 -2.97 -2.14
C ILE A 56 -13.41 -3.08 -3.37
N SER A 57 -13.01 -3.90 -4.34
CA SER A 57 -13.73 -4.15 -5.58
C SER A 57 -13.63 -5.62 -5.99
N ASN A 58 -14.27 -5.99 -7.09
CA ASN A 58 -14.13 -7.32 -7.70
C ASN A 58 -12.71 -7.62 -8.22
N PHE A 59 -11.83 -6.61 -8.32
CA PHE A 59 -10.43 -6.77 -8.70
C PHE A 59 -9.45 -6.60 -7.53
N VAL A 60 -9.89 -5.91 -6.46
CA VAL A 60 -9.09 -5.62 -5.26
C VAL A 60 -9.86 -6.12 -4.04
N SER A 61 -9.51 -7.30 -3.55
CA SER A 61 -10.29 -7.97 -2.50
C SER A 61 -10.09 -7.39 -1.11
N GLU A 62 -10.96 -7.79 -0.18
CA GLU A 62 -10.92 -7.42 1.24
C GLU A 62 -9.56 -7.69 1.88
N ARG A 63 -8.82 -8.68 1.38
CA ARG A 63 -7.46 -9.01 1.82
C ARG A 63 -6.48 -7.85 1.63
N LEU A 64 -6.49 -7.21 0.46
CA LEU A 64 -5.61 -6.07 0.19
C LEU A 64 -5.98 -4.87 1.04
N ALA A 65 -7.28 -4.68 1.31
CA ALA A 65 -7.73 -3.70 2.29
C ALA A 65 -7.20 -3.99 3.69
N VAL A 66 -7.20 -5.25 4.13
CA VAL A 66 -6.60 -5.66 5.41
C VAL A 66 -5.10 -5.37 5.44
N TRP A 67 -4.36 -5.60 4.36
CA TRP A 67 -2.94 -5.28 4.29
C TRP A 67 -2.65 -3.77 4.36
N ARG A 68 -3.45 -2.94 3.70
CA ARG A 68 -3.43 -1.48 3.90
C ARG A 68 -3.67 -1.15 5.37
N ALA A 69 -4.65 -1.79 6.01
CA ALA A 69 -4.99 -1.56 7.41
C ALA A 69 -3.86 -2.01 8.37
N VAL A 70 -3.14 -3.08 8.05
CA VAL A 70 -1.92 -3.50 8.75
C VAL A 70 -0.83 -2.44 8.60
N ALA A 71 -0.54 -1.97 7.38
CA ALA A 71 0.44 -0.92 7.12
C ALA A 71 0.12 0.37 7.89
N TRP A 72 -1.17 0.72 7.95
CA TRP A 72 -1.65 1.87 8.71
C TRP A 72 -1.48 1.68 10.22
N ALA A 73 -1.82 0.51 10.75
CA ALA A 73 -1.74 0.19 12.18
C ALA A 73 -0.31 0.06 12.69
N VAL A 74 0.59 -0.59 11.95
CA VAL A 74 2.00 -0.73 12.40
C VAL A 74 2.73 0.62 12.44
N THR A 75 2.26 1.59 11.66
CA THR A 75 2.79 2.96 11.64
C THR A 75 1.98 3.94 12.50
N GLU A 76 1.12 3.43 13.40
CA GLU A 76 0.32 4.25 14.29
C GLU A 76 1.18 5.12 15.23
N GLY A 77 0.74 6.38 15.41
CA GLY A 77 1.44 7.38 16.21
C GLY A 77 2.60 8.09 15.50
N LEU A 78 2.95 7.67 14.28
CA LEU A 78 4.01 8.26 13.45
C LEU A 78 3.44 9.21 12.39
N HIS A 79 4.27 10.12 11.88
CA HIS A 79 3.96 10.83 10.64
C HIS A 79 4.14 9.88 9.48
N ARG A 80 3.15 9.83 8.59
CA ARG A 80 3.17 8.92 7.46
C ARG A 80 3.41 9.69 6.18
N CYS A 81 4.26 9.15 5.32
CA CYS A 81 4.31 9.53 3.92
C CYS A 81 4.42 8.27 3.07
N ALA A 82 4.10 8.37 1.78
CA ALA A 82 4.19 7.24 0.88
C ALA A 82 4.71 7.62 -0.50
N SER A 83 5.36 6.65 -1.14
CA SER A 83 5.81 6.71 -2.52
C SER A 83 5.10 5.62 -3.32
N PRO A 84 4.15 5.97 -4.21
CA PRO A 84 3.54 5.04 -5.14
C PRO A 84 4.46 4.85 -6.35
N HIS A 85 4.79 3.59 -6.66
CA HIS A 85 5.71 3.23 -7.74
C HIS A 85 5.11 3.60 -9.10
N TRP A 86 5.89 4.24 -9.97
CA TRP A 86 5.53 4.69 -11.34
C TRP A 86 4.42 5.76 -11.48
N VAL A 87 3.45 5.83 -10.58
CA VAL A 87 2.18 6.55 -10.83
C VAL A 87 2.09 7.91 -10.14
N ARG A 88 3.22 8.63 -9.97
CA ARG A 88 3.28 9.93 -9.28
C ARG A 88 2.20 10.91 -9.71
N ASN A 89 1.98 11.09 -11.02
CA ASN A 89 1.05 12.09 -11.52
C ASN A 89 -0.40 11.71 -11.19
N SER A 90 -0.77 10.44 -11.34
CA SER A 90 -2.07 9.90 -10.93
C SER A 90 -2.28 10.05 -9.42
N ALA A 91 -1.26 9.73 -8.62
CA ALA A 91 -1.24 9.91 -7.17
C ALA A 91 -1.47 11.37 -6.75
N ALA A 92 -0.77 12.32 -7.39
CA ALA A 92 -0.97 13.74 -7.15
C ALA A 92 -2.41 14.18 -7.47
N SER A 93 -2.96 13.71 -8.59
CA SER A 93 -4.33 14.00 -9.00
C SER A 93 -5.37 13.50 -7.99
N VAL A 94 -5.29 12.23 -7.56
CA VAL A 94 -6.29 11.65 -6.65
C VAL A 94 -6.19 12.21 -5.23
N LEU A 95 -5.01 12.66 -4.81
CA LEU A 95 -4.81 13.33 -3.53
C LEU A 95 -5.09 14.85 -3.58
N GLY A 96 -5.43 15.40 -4.75
CA GLY A 96 -5.65 16.84 -4.93
C GLY A 96 -4.39 17.67 -4.67
N VAL A 97 -3.20 17.12 -4.93
CA VAL A 97 -1.90 17.79 -4.76
C VAL A 97 -1.46 18.36 -6.10
N GLU A 98 -1.21 19.67 -6.13
CA GLU A 98 -0.63 20.33 -7.30
C GLU A 98 0.74 19.74 -7.64
N ARG A 99 1.02 19.51 -8.93
CA ARG A 99 2.26 18.86 -9.40
C ARG A 99 3.53 19.56 -8.90
N SER A 100 3.52 20.89 -8.83
CA SER A 100 4.64 21.69 -8.32
C SER A 100 4.87 21.56 -6.81
N ALA A 101 3.90 21.04 -6.06
CA ALA A 101 3.98 20.81 -4.62
C ALA A 101 4.39 19.35 -4.28
N VAL A 102 4.48 18.48 -5.27
CA VAL A 102 4.93 17.09 -5.07
C VAL A 102 6.41 17.10 -4.69
N ARG A 103 6.73 16.39 -3.59
CA ARG A 103 8.12 16.18 -3.19
C ARG A 103 8.74 15.12 -4.10
N LEU A 104 9.60 15.56 -5.01
CA LEU A 104 10.30 14.68 -5.94
C LEU A 104 11.51 14.02 -5.27
N VAL A 105 11.74 12.74 -5.58
CA VAL A 105 12.89 11.96 -5.09
C VAL A 105 13.45 11.07 -6.20
N ARG A 106 14.76 10.77 -6.14
CA ARG A 106 15.51 10.00 -7.15
C ARG A 106 15.54 8.51 -6.89
N TRP A 107 15.23 8.10 -5.67
CA TRP A 107 15.27 6.71 -5.25
C TRP A 107 13.90 6.28 -4.74
N GLU A 108 13.40 5.16 -5.25
CA GLU A 108 12.20 4.50 -4.75
C GLU A 108 12.55 3.08 -4.31
N TYR A 109 11.85 2.57 -3.30
CA TYR A 109 12.05 1.19 -2.88
C TYR A 109 11.30 0.28 -3.87
N ASP A 110 11.88 -0.85 -4.24
CA ASP A 110 11.25 -1.88 -5.04
C ASP A 110 11.42 -3.24 -4.34
N ALA A 111 10.30 -3.87 -4.02
CA ALA A 111 10.22 -5.14 -3.33
C ALA A 111 10.65 -6.32 -4.23
N ASP A 112 10.68 -6.13 -5.54
CA ASP A 112 10.97 -7.15 -6.58
C ASP A 112 12.08 -6.69 -7.55
N ALA A 113 12.99 -5.84 -7.08
CA ALA A 113 14.09 -5.37 -7.89
C ALA A 113 15.03 -6.50 -8.34
N ASP A 114 15.58 -6.37 -9.55
CA ASP A 114 16.60 -7.28 -10.07
C ASP A 114 17.84 -7.23 -9.18
N GLY A 115 18.15 -8.36 -8.53
CA GLY A 115 19.23 -8.46 -7.53
C GLY A 115 18.75 -8.41 -6.08
N GLY A 116 17.45 -8.32 -5.84
CA GLY A 116 16.80 -8.40 -4.55
C GLY A 116 16.22 -7.07 -4.07
N PRO A 117 15.37 -7.08 -3.03
CA PRO A 117 14.55 -5.92 -2.69
C PRO A 117 15.41 -4.77 -2.13
N GLY A 118 15.16 -3.53 -2.58
CA GLY A 118 16.00 -2.38 -2.21
C GLY A 118 15.63 -1.10 -2.94
N PHE A 119 16.43 -0.04 -2.76
CA PHE A 119 16.24 1.21 -3.51
C PHE A 119 16.74 1.07 -4.96
N VAL A 120 15.92 1.55 -5.89
CA VAL A 120 16.19 1.62 -7.33
C VAL A 120 16.03 3.06 -7.81
N ALA A 121 16.63 3.37 -8.95
CA ALA A 121 16.46 4.68 -9.57
C ALA A 121 14.97 4.87 -9.89
N ALA A 122 14.42 5.99 -9.46
CA ALA A 122 13.01 6.26 -9.59
C ALA A 122 12.60 6.46 -11.05
N ALA A 123 11.41 6.00 -11.37
CA ALA A 123 10.76 6.30 -12.63
C ALA A 123 9.29 6.66 -12.41
N SER A 124 8.76 7.50 -13.28
CA SER A 124 7.33 7.75 -13.35
C SER A 124 6.81 7.55 -14.77
N GLY A 125 5.66 6.90 -14.88
CA GLY A 125 4.91 6.79 -16.11
C GLY A 125 4.65 8.16 -16.70
N VAL A 126 5.02 8.31 -17.97
CA VAL A 126 4.73 9.51 -18.75
C VAL A 126 3.43 9.26 -19.51
N GLN A 127 2.48 10.17 -19.38
CA GLN A 127 1.20 10.06 -20.06
C GLN A 127 1.38 9.99 -21.58
N ILE A 128 0.62 9.10 -22.23
CA ILE A 128 0.65 8.96 -23.71
C ILE A 128 -0.37 9.91 -24.37
N SER A 129 -1.55 10.08 -23.76
CA SER A 129 -2.63 10.91 -24.28
C SER A 129 -3.47 11.56 -23.16
N PRO A 130 -3.72 12.89 -23.20
CA PRO A 130 -3.03 13.88 -24.05
C PRO A 130 -1.49 13.78 -24.00
N PRO A 131 -0.79 14.31 -25.02
CA PRO A 131 0.67 14.32 -25.03
C PRO A 131 1.21 14.92 -23.73
N PRO A 132 2.31 14.37 -23.18
CA PRO A 132 2.84 14.81 -21.91
C PRO A 132 3.35 16.24 -22.03
N ASP A 133 3.17 17.03 -20.98
CA ASP A 133 3.72 18.37 -20.95
C ASP A 133 5.22 18.37 -20.60
N GLN A 134 5.87 19.54 -20.73
CA GLN A 134 7.30 19.66 -20.49
C GLN A 134 7.67 19.31 -19.05
N TRP A 135 6.81 19.61 -18.08
CA TRP A 135 7.09 19.30 -16.68
C TRP A 135 7.13 17.78 -16.46
N GLU A 136 6.21 17.03 -17.06
CA GLU A 136 6.23 15.57 -16.95
C GLU A 136 7.49 14.96 -17.58
N LEU A 137 7.91 15.48 -18.73
CA LEU A 137 9.12 15.03 -19.42
C LEU A 137 10.39 15.33 -18.61
N ASP A 138 10.49 16.54 -18.06
CA ASP A 138 11.65 16.98 -17.27
C ASP A 138 11.81 16.21 -15.95
N HIS A 139 10.70 15.68 -15.41
CA HIS A 139 10.67 14.99 -14.12
C HIS A 139 10.33 13.50 -14.24
N ARG A 140 10.42 12.88 -15.42
CA ARG A 140 10.08 11.45 -15.60
C ARG A 140 10.94 10.49 -14.75
N ASP A 141 12.15 10.89 -14.39
CA ASP A 141 13.13 10.10 -13.64
C ASP A 141 13.05 10.37 -12.12
N PHE A 142 11.86 10.75 -11.63
CA PHE A 142 11.59 11.05 -10.21
C PHE A 142 10.28 10.41 -9.74
N ALA A 143 10.32 9.82 -8.56
CA ALA A 143 9.12 9.41 -7.83
C ALA A 143 8.56 10.59 -7.02
N GLY A 144 7.34 10.45 -6.52
CA GLY A 144 6.74 11.42 -5.60
C GLY A 144 6.60 10.87 -4.20
N LEU A 145 6.94 11.68 -3.21
CA LEU A 145 6.69 11.40 -1.80
C LEU A 145 5.53 12.24 -1.28
N PHE A 146 4.46 11.58 -0.83
CA PHE A 146 3.21 12.22 -0.45
C PHE A 146 2.98 12.06 1.06
N PRO A 147 2.76 13.14 1.83
CA PRO A 147 2.30 13.00 3.20
C PRO A 147 0.91 12.35 3.24
N LEU A 148 0.67 11.46 4.20
CA LEU A 148 -0.62 10.81 4.40
C LEU A 148 -1.25 11.34 5.70
N ALA A 149 -2.39 12.02 5.56
CA ALA A 149 -3.19 12.50 6.67
C ALA A 149 -4.19 11.44 7.16
N SER A 150 -4.63 10.56 6.26
CA SER A 150 -5.71 9.61 6.53
C SER A 150 -5.47 8.22 5.91
N PHE A 151 -6.22 7.23 6.40
CA PHE A 151 -6.26 5.90 5.79
C PHE A 151 -6.86 5.94 4.37
N ALA A 152 -7.76 6.89 4.11
CA ALA A 152 -8.32 7.10 2.78
C ALA A 152 -7.24 7.54 1.79
N ASP A 153 -6.27 8.37 2.19
CA ASP A 153 -5.15 8.77 1.34
C ASP A 153 -4.32 7.55 0.89
N LEU A 154 -4.04 6.62 1.82
CA LEU A 154 -3.35 5.37 1.48
C LEU A 154 -4.18 4.50 0.53
N THR A 155 -5.50 4.49 0.71
CA THR A 155 -6.42 3.74 -0.14
C THR A 155 -6.47 4.31 -1.57
N LEU A 156 -6.49 5.64 -1.70
CA LEU A 156 -6.41 6.35 -2.98
C LEU A 156 -5.07 6.11 -3.68
N LEU A 157 -3.96 6.12 -2.93
CA LEU A 157 -2.64 5.81 -3.51
C LEU A 157 -2.51 4.36 -3.96
N ASP A 158 -3.04 3.43 -3.18
CA ASP A 158 -3.03 2.03 -3.58
C ASP A 158 -3.89 1.81 -4.82
N SER A 159 -5.09 2.40 -4.89
CA SER A 159 -5.99 2.20 -6.05
C SER A 159 -5.35 2.64 -7.38
N VAL A 160 -4.54 3.70 -7.38
CA VAL A 160 -3.84 4.13 -8.61
C VAL A 160 -2.70 3.21 -9.03
N VAL A 161 -2.02 2.52 -8.10
CA VAL A 161 -0.95 1.58 -8.48
C VAL A 161 -1.47 0.23 -8.94
N GLN A 162 -2.68 -0.17 -8.53
CA GLN A 162 -3.21 -1.52 -8.79
C GLN A 162 -3.39 -1.86 -10.29
N HIS A 163 -3.27 -0.87 -11.18
CA HIS A 163 -3.31 -1.08 -12.63
C HIS A 163 -1.95 -1.42 -13.26
N GLU A 164 -0.86 -1.36 -12.48
CA GLU A 164 0.49 -1.64 -12.95
C GLU A 164 0.86 -3.14 -12.84
N ILE A 165 1.75 -3.63 -13.70
CA ILE A 165 2.28 -5.01 -13.61
C ILE A 165 3.03 -5.21 -12.28
N ARG A 166 3.76 -4.17 -11.86
CA ARG A 166 4.47 -4.10 -10.57
C ARG A 166 3.87 -2.99 -9.72
N ALA A 167 2.70 -3.26 -9.16
CA ALA A 167 2.01 -2.32 -8.30
C ALA A 167 2.69 -2.29 -6.93
N GLN A 168 3.15 -1.11 -6.48
CA GLN A 168 3.72 -0.99 -5.15
C GLN A 168 3.46 0.38 -4.53
N VAL A 169 3.12 0.38 -3.24
CA VAL A 169 3.17 1.57 -2.38
C VAL A 169 4.15 1.33 -1.25
N THR A 170 5.14 2.21 -1.11
CA THR A 170 6.04 2.24 0.04
C THR A 170 5.59 3.31 1.01
N VAL A 171 5.22 2.94 2.22
CA VAL A 171 4.81 3.83 3.32
C VAL A 171 5.96 3.96 4.32
N PHE A 172 6.33 5.19 4.67
CA PHE A 172 7.25 5.50 5.75
C PHE A 172 6.47 5.99 6.97
N GLY A 173 6.63 5.33 8.10
CA GLY A 173 6.20 5.80 9.41
C GLY A 173 7.38 6.43 10.14
N LEU A 174 7.41 7.76 10.22
CA LEU A 174 8.54 8.56 10.68
C LEU A 174 8.21 9.35 11.95
N HIS A 175 9.23 9.65 12.75
CA HIS A 175 9.08 10.61 13.85
C HIS A 175 8.73 12.01 13.31
N ARG A 176 8.13 12.85 14.15
CA ARG A 176 7.78 14.22 13.75
C ARG A 176 9.01 14.99 13.26
N GLY A 177 8.88 15.70 12.14
CA GLY A 177 9.95 16.54 11.58
C GLY A 177 10.99 15.80 10.73
N ARG A 178 10.87 14.48 10.55
CA ARG A 178 11.81 13.68 9.75
C ARG A 178 11.53 13.63 8.25
N PHE A 179 10.36 14.08 7.82
CA PHE A 179 9.94 14.00 6.41
C PHE A 179 10.96 14.64 5.46
N GLU A 180 11.38 15.87 5.75
CA GLU A 180 12.34 16.61 4.90
C GLU A 180 13.72 15.93 4.83
N GLU A 181 14.16 15.31 5.93
CA GLU A 181 15.44 14.60 6.01
C GLU A 181 15.41 13.31 5.18
N VAL A 182 14.33 12.53 5.28
CA VAL A 182 14.15 11.31 4.47
C VAL A 182 14.02 11.68 3.00
N ALA A 183 13.25 12.71 2.66
CA ALA A 183 13.12 13.16 1.29
C ALA A 183 14.46 13.63 0.71
N ALA A 184 15.27 14.35 1.48
CA ALA A 184 16.60 14.77 1.05
C ALA A 184 17.53 13.57 0.80
N ALA A 185 17.51 12.56 1.67
CA ALA A 185 18.29 11.34 1.49
C ALA A 185 17.85 10.52 0.27
N LEU A 186 16.55 10.53 -0.07
CA LEU A 186 16.01 9.88 -1.27
C LEU A 186 16.23 10.69 -2.56
N ASP A 187 16.58 11.98 -2.48
CA ASP A 187 16.96 12.84 -3.61
C ASP A 187 18.49 13.01 -3.74
N ASP A 188 19.28 12.29 -2.92
CA ASP A 188 20.73 12.32 -3.03
C ASP A 188 21.21 11.66 -4.35
N GLN A 189 22.39 12.05 -4.81
CA GLN A 189 23.04 11.45 -5.98
C GLN A 189 23.39 9.98 -5.72
N ASP A 190 23.80 9.67 -4.50
CA ASP A 190 24.15 8.31 -4.10
C ASP A 190 22.92 7.56 -3.60
N ARG A 191 22.79 6.30 -3.99
CA ARG A 191 21.71 5.44 -3.53
C ARG A 191 21.76 5.25 -2.01
N PRO A 192 20.71 5.62 -1.25
CA PRO A 192 20.71 5.40 0.18
C PRO A 192 20.53 3.90 0.50
N PRO A 193 21.28 3.35 1.47
CA PRO A 193 20.97 2.03 2.00
C PRO A 193 19.68 2.09 2.85
N PRO A 194 18.82 1.07 2.84
CA PRO A 194 17.57 1.09 3.60
C PRO A 194 17.73 1.41 5.09
N ALA A 195 18.76 0.86 5.73
CA ALA A 195 19.02 1.11 7.14
C ALA A 195 19.39 2.56 7.48
N ALA A 196 19.85 3.37 6.52
CA ALA A 196 20.21 4.76 6.78
C ALA A 196 19.00 5.71 6.86
N LEU A 197 17.84 5.32 6.31
CA LEU A 197 16.65 6.18 6.31
C LEU A 197 15.88 6.14 7.64
N LEU A 198 15.89 4.99 8.30
CA LEU A 198 15.07 4.74 9.49
C LEU A 198 15.87 4.91 10.78
N ARG A 199 15.29 5.61 11.75
CA ARG A 199 15.76 5.66 13.14
C ARG A 199 15.01 4.63 14.00
N PRO A 200 15.54 4.27 15.18
CA PRO A 200 14.81 3.41 16.11
C PRO A 200 13.39 3.91 16.39
N GLY A 201 12.42 2.99 16.32
CA GLY A 201 10.99 3.29 16.44
C GLY A 201 10.30 3.73 15.15
N GLU A 202 11.02 3.93 14.05
CA GLU A 202 10.45 4.18 12.73
C GLU A 202 10.30 2.89 11.93
N MET A 203 9.45 2.94 10.91
CA MET A 203 9.15 1.79 10.06
C MET A 203 9.02 2.20 8.60
N MET A 204 9.40 1.30 7.71
CA MET A 204 9.06 1.35 6.30
C MET A 204 8.20 0.12 5.98
N VAL A 205 7.08 0.33 5.31
CA VAL A 205 6.14 -0.72 4.92
C VAL A 205 6.01 -0.72 3.41
N SER A 206 6.20 -1.86 2.77
CA SER A 206 5.98 -2.05 1.33
C SER A 206 4.74 -2.91 1.12
N LEU A 207 3.79 -2.39 0.35
CA LEU A 207 2.62 -3.11 -0.15
C LEU A 207 2.86 -3.35 -1.63
N ALA A 208 3.18 -4.58 -2.03
CA ALA A 208 3.48 -4.91 -3.42
C ALA A 208 2.51 -5.98 -3.95
N THR A 209 2.09 -5.81 -5.21
CA THR A 209 1.41 -6.82 -6.01
C THR A 209 2.23 -7.03 -7.27
N VAL A 210 2.82 -8.21 -7.39
CA VAL A 210 3.61 -8.63 -8.55
C VAL A 210 2.71 -9.50 -9.42
N ARG A 211 2.54 -9.09 -10.68
CA ARG A 211 1.73 -9.80 -11.67
C ARG A 211 2.64 -10.38 -12.75
N ASP A 212 2.26 -11.53 -13.29
CA ASP A 212 2.89 -12.01 -14.52
C ASP A 212 2.49 -11.13 -15.72
N GLU A 213 3.24 -11.24 -16.81
CA GLU A 213 3.02 -10.45 -18.03
C GLU A 213 1.64 -10.68 -18.68
N TRP A 214 0.99 -11.81 -18.34
CA TRP A 214 -0.31 -12.21 -18.87
C TRP A 214 -1.47 -11.94 -17.90
N PHE A 215 -1.19 -11.37 -16.71
CA PHE A 215 -2.17 -11.16 -15.64
C PHE A 215 -2.94 -12.44 -15.25
N THR A 216 -2.32 -13.60 -15.43
CA THR A 216 -2.89 -14.91 -15.09
C THR A 216 -2.53 -15.35 -13.68
N ASP A 217 -1.44 -14.83 -13.11
CA ASP A 217 -1.06 -15.09 -11.73
C ASP A 217 -0.57 -13.81 -11.05
N TRP A 218 -0.72 -13.77 -9.73
CA TRP A 218 -0.22 -12.66 -8.94
C TRP A 218 0.17 -13.09 -7.53
N ASP A 219 1.24 -12.48 -7.05
CA ASP A 219 1.69 -12.56 -5.68
C ASP A 219 1.54 -11.19 -5.02
N ASN A 220 0.94 -11.19 -3.83
CA ASN A 220 0.97 -10.02 -2.98
C ASN A 220 2.07 -10.23 -1.93
N ILE A 221 2.85 -9.19 -1.68
CA ILE A 221 3.90 -9.16 -0.68
C ILE A 221 3.71 -7.94 0.21
N LEU A 222 3.58 -8.17 1.52
CA LEU A 222 3.58 -7.13 2.54
C LEU A 222 4.85 -7.25 3.36
N THR A 223 5.68 -6.22 3.31
CA THR A 223 6.96 -6.19 4.01
C THR A 223 6.99 -5.02 4.99
N VAL A 224 7.27 -5.28 6.26
CA VAL A 224 7.54 -4.26 7.28
C VAL A 224 9.02 -4.31 7.64
N MET A 225 9.69 -3.17 7.58
CA MET A 225 11.12 -3.02 7.89
C MET A 225 11.30 -2.01 9.02
N THR A 226 12.16 -2.33 9.98
CA THR A 226 12.47 -1.44 11.11
C THR A 226 13.89 -1.67 11.66
N PRO A 227 14.56 -0.64 12.21
CA PRO A 227 15.93 -0.81 12.75
C PRO A 227 16.03 -1.72 13.97
N THR A 228 14.93 -1.98 14.68
CA THR A 228 14.92 -2.74 15.93
C THR A 228 13.81 -3.78 15.92
N ALA A 229 14.11 -5.01 16.37
CA ALA A 229 13.10 -6.04 16.56
C ALA A 229 11.89 -5.50 17.32
N THR A 230 10.69 -5.84 16.86
CA THR A 230 9.44 -5.37 17.45
C THR A 230 8.40 -6.48 17.46
N SER A 231 7.58 -6.52 18.52
CA SER A 231 6.39 -7.38 18.60
C SER A 231 5.15 -6.71 18.01
N THR A 232 5.27 -5.46 17.54
CA THR A 232 4.14 -4.68 17.00
C THR A 232 3.55 -5.36 15.77
N VAL A 233 4.39 -5.88 14.87
CA VAL A 233 3.95 -6.57 13.65
C VAL A 233 3.09 -7.78 13.99
N ASP A 234 3.58 -8.67 14.87
CA ASP A 234 2.85 -9.88 15.26
C ASP A 234 1.54 -9.56 15.99
N ARG A 235 1.55 -8.54 16.87
CA ARG A 235 0.35 -8.09 17.58
C ARG A 235 -0.71 -7.56 16.62
N VAL A 236 -0.32 -6.70 15.68
CA VAL A 236 -1.22 -6.15 14.66
C VAL A 236 -1.74 -7.26 13.74
N ALA A 237 -0.88 -8.17 13.30
CA ALA A 237 -1.26 -9.32 12.50
C ALA A 237 -2.29 -10.22 13.21
N ALA A 238 -2.10 -10.50 14.50
CA ALA A 238 -3.03 -11.30 15.30
C ALA A 238 -4.41 -10.63 15.48
N HIS A 239 -4.43 -9.30 15.63
CA HIS A 239 -5.68 -8.52 15.66
C HIS A 239 -6.44 -8.68 14.35
N TYR A 240 -5.80 -8.38 13.22
CA TYR A 240 -6.45 -8.45 11.91
C TYR A 240 -6.81 -9.89 11.50
N ALA A 241 -6.03 -10.90 11.91
CA ALA A 241 -6.42 -12.31 11.70
C ALA A 241 -7.70 -12.65 12.47
N THR A 242 -7.88 -12.09 13.67
CA THR A 242 -9.11 -12.28 14.46
C THR A 242 -10.28 -11.47 13.88
N ALA A 243 -10.05 -10.24 13.42
CA ALA A 243 -11.06 -9.44 12.73
C ALA A 243 -11.52 -10.12 11.42
N TYR A 244 -10.59 -10.66 10.64
CA TYR A 244 -10.87 -11.35 9.39
C TYR A 244 -11.69 -12.63 9.60
N ARG A 245 -11.37 -13.45 10.61
CA ARG A 245 -12.22 -14.60 10.97
C ARG A 245 -13.64 -14.20 11.29
N ARG A 246 -13.82 -13.17 12.12
CA ARG A 246 -15.16 -12.65 12.45
C ARG A 246 -15.90 -12.13 11.21
N TYR A 247 -15.18 -11.50 10.29
CA TYR A 247 -15.73 -11.08 9.01
C TYR A 247 -16.19 -12.29 8.18
N LEU A 248 -15.36 -13.32 8.02
CA LEU A 248 -15.69 -14.54 7.28
C LEU A 248 -16.91 -15.27 7.88
N ASP A 249 -17.01 -15.34 9.20
CA ASP A 249 -18.16 -15.95 9.89
C ASP A 249 -19.48 -15.17 9.60
N ALA A 250 -19.39 -13.85 9.44
CA ALA A 250 -20.53 -12.99 9.16
C ALA A 250 -20.87 -12.89 7.66
N MET A 251 -19.89 -13.12 6.77
CA MET A 251 -19.98 -12.92 5.34
C MET A 251 -21.18 -13.62 4.68
N PRO A 252 -21.57 -14.87 5.04
CA PRO A 252 -22.74 -15.53 4.46
C PRO A 252 -24.07 -14.84 4.76
N ALA A 253 -24.15 -13.92 5.71
CA ALA A 253 -25.34 -13.16 6.06
C ALA A 253 -25.42 -11.80 5.34
N LEU A 254 -24.34 -11.32 4.74
CA LEU A 254 -24.30 -10.03 4.04
C LEU A 254 -25.03 -10.15 2.69
N ARG A 255 -26.07 -9.34 2.46
CA ARG A 255 -26.91 -9.40 1.25
C ARG A 255 -26.83 -8.12 0.41
N THR A 256 -26.47 -7.01 1.03
CA THR A 256 -26.48 -5.67 0.43
C THR A 256 -25.20 -4.89 0.75
N MET A 257 -24.93 -3.80 0.03
CA MET A 257 -23.84 -2.88 0.36
C MET A 257 -24.00 -2.26 1.75
N ALA A 258 -25.24 -2.03 2.18
CA ALA A 258 -25.55 -1.54 3.52
C ALA A 258 -25.18 -2.54 4.63
N ASP A 259 -25.20 -3.85 4.35
CA ASP A 259 -24.70 -4.88 5.26
C ASP A 259 -23.17 -4.95 5.23
N PHE A 260 -22.59 -4.84 4.03
CA PHE A 260 -21.16 -4.96 3.79
C PHE A 260 -20.36 -3.84 4.44
N ASN A 261 -20.76 -2.58 4.25
CA ASN A 261 -19.99 -1.42 4.68
C ASN A 261 -19.66 -1.44 6.19
N PRO A 262 -20.63 -1.67 7.11
CA PRO A 262 -20.32 -1.83 8.54
C PRO A 262 -19.45 -3.06 8.85
N ALA A 263 -19.53 -4.13 8.07
CA ALA A 263 -18.68 -5.30 8.24
C ALA A 263 -17.23 -5.00 7.83
N ALA A 264 -17.04 -4.29 6.72
CA ALA A 264 -15.74 -3.80 6.27
C ALA A 264 -15.13 -2.80 7.27
N GLU A 265 -15.91 -1.87 7.81
CA GLU A 265 -15.44 -0.96 8.87
C GLU A 265 -14.88 -1.72 10.09
N ARG A 266 -15.62 -2.73 10.58
CA ARG A 266 -15.17 -3.56 11.70
C ARG A 266 -13.94 -4.38 11.36
N LEU A 267 -13.82 -4.83 10.11
CA LEU A 267 -12.66 -5.57 9.62
C LEU A 267 -11.39 -4.71 9.61
N LEU A 268 -11.52 -3.45 9.18
CA LEU A 268 -10.41 -2.53 8.95
C LEU A 268 -10.12 -1.62 10.15
N ALA A 269 -10.85 -1.78 11.26
CA ALA A 269 -10.65 -1.00 12.46
C ALA A 269 -9.28 -1.26 13.11
N LEU A 270 -8.65 -0.18 13.57
CA LEU A 270 -7.40 -0.23 14.33
C LEU A 270 -7.54 -1.11 15.60
N PRO A 271 -6.45 -1.77 16.04
CA PRO A 271 -6.40 -2.60 17.24
C PRO A 271 -6.66 -1.88 18.56
#